data_AF-A0A4Y8VV81-F1
#
_entry.id   AF-A0A4Y8VV81-F1
#
_cell.length_a   1.000
_cell.length_b   1.000
_cell.length_c   1.000
_cell.angle_alpha   90.00
_cell.angle_beta   90.00
_cell.angle_gamma   90.00
#
_symmetry.space_group_name_H-M   'P 1'
#
loop_
_entity.id
_entity.type
_entity.pdbx_description
1 polymer ?
#
loop_
_entity_poly.entity_id
_entity_poly.type
_entity_poly.pdbx_seq_one_letter_code
_entity_poly.pdbx_strand_id
1 'polypeptide(L)'
;MKKLLIFLGVALCLSSCTKKVAYQMVKPLPAAYAVNKLQDATVPVSFSSKDISWESGKLSMEVFSEDLYDAVAVSQLKKGDTIVYVGKPIVVKDIDRKDKYATVNGGIEEGGADLTANEGGTYRGSQMDGHSTYTSLGKVTLPLAKDFVLIDCGENPTDPSDTIITGKKEYLEKVPEYRRDFHVLDTRVRIEKGTVVEVHRHWIP
;
A
#
# COMPACT_ATOMS: atom_id res chain seq x y z
N MET A 1 10.56 2.42 -87.22
CA MET A 1 11.56 1.66 -86.44
C MET A 1 12.41 2.63 -85.62
N LYS A 2 12.08 2.86 -84.34
CA LYS A 2 12.98 3.48 -83.35
C LYS A 2 12.63 2.87 -81.98
N LYS A 3 13.68 2.45 -81.28
CA LYS A 3 13.67 1.47 -80.19
C LYS A 3 13.07 2.03 -78.89
N LEU A 4 12.29 1.15 -78.27
CA LEU A 4 11.81 1.17 -76.91
C LEU A 4 12.99 1.12 -75.92
N LEU A 5 13.06 2.03 -74.95
CA LEU A 5 13.82 1.84 -73.71
C LEU A 5 12.91 2.21 -72.53
N ILE A 6 12.40 1.18 -71.85
CA ILE A 6 11.66 1.28 -70.60
C ILE A 6 12.71 1.23 -69.49
N PHE A 7 12.88 2.34 -68.75
CA PHE A 7 13.62 2.32 -67.49
C PHE A 7 12.65 1.94 -66.37
N LEU A 8 12.75 0.69 -65.91
CA LEU A 8 12.03 0.20 -64.73
C LEU A 8 12.80 0.65 -63.49
N GLY A 9 12.41 1.80 -62.93
CA GLY A 9 12.92 2.27 -61.63
C GLY A 9 12.28 1.46 -60.51
N VAL A 10 13.03 0.54 -59.91
CA VAL A 10 12.62 -0.13 -58.67
C VAL A 10 12.83 0.85 -57.52
N ALA A 11 11.74 1.50 -57.07
CA ALA A 11 11.74 2.26 -55.84
C ALA A 11 11.67 1.29 -54.64
N LEU A 12 12.81 1.07 -53.98
CA LEU A 12 12.87 0.36 -52.71
C LEU A 12 12.29 1.29 -51.62
N CYS A 13 11.01 1.14 -51.30
CA CYS A 13 10.43 1.75 -50.10
C CYS A 13 11.00 1.05 -48.86
N LEU A 14 12.07 1.61 -48.29
CA LEU A 14 12.49 1.28 -46.92
C LEU A 14 11.43 1.84 -45.96
N SER A 15 10.47 0.99 -45.61
CA SER A 15 9.58 1.20 -44.48
C SER A 15 10.44 1.22 -43.21
N SER A 16 10.79 2.43 -42.75
CA SER A 16 11.29 2.62 -41.39
C SER A 16 10.15 2.30 -40.44
N CYS A 17 10.13 1.07 -39.94
CA CYS A 17 9.25 0.67 -38.86
C CYS A 17 9.80 1.29 -37.57
N THR A 18 9.45 2.55 -37.31
CA THR A 18 9.71 3.19 -36.02
C THR A 18 8.96 2.37 -34.96
N LYS A 19 9.66 1.50 -34.22
CA LYS A 19 9.07 0.78 -33.09
C LYS A 19 8.57 1.83 -32.11
N LYS A 20 7.24 2.03 -32.04
CA LYS A 20 6.61 2.87 -31.03
C LYS A 20 7.03 2.31 -29.67
N VAL A 21 7.84 3.07 -28.92
CA VAL A 21 8.24 2.67 -27.57
C VAL A 21 6.97 2.58 -26.75
N ALA A 22 6.61 1.36 -26.34
CA ALA A 22 5.52 1.14 -25.41
C ALA A 22 6.04 1.45 -23.99
N TYR A 23 5.41 2.43 -23.34
CA TYR A 23 5.64 2.74 -21.94
C TYR A 23 4.63 1.99 -21.08
N GLN A 24 5.11 1.40 -19.99
CA GLN A 24 4.27 0.68 -19.06
C GLN A 24 3.72 1.60 -17.97
N MET A 25 2.61 1.18 -17.37
CA MET A 25 2.05 1.78 -16.17
C MET A 25 2.14 0.75 -15.04
N VAL A 26 3.00 1.02 -14.06
CA VAL A 26 3.18 0.19 -12.87
C VAL A 26 2.28 0.74 -11.78
N LYS A 27 1.39 -0.09 -11.25
CA LYS A 27 0.44 0.25 -10.18
C LYS A 27 0.69 -0.64 -8.97
N PRO A 28 0.22 -0.25 -7.78
CA PRO A 28 0.10 -1.20 -6.69
C PRO A 28 -0.70 -2.43 -7.15
N LEU A 29 -0.30 -3.59 -6.67
CA LEU A 29 -1.01 -4.85 -6.79
C LEU A 29 -2.42 -4.68 -6.19
N PRO A 30 -3.43 -5.37 -6.73
CA PRO A 30 -4.75 -5.37 -6.13
C PRO A 30 -4.71 -5.79 -4.67
N ALA A 31 -5.53 -5.16 -3.83
CA ALA A 31 -5.68 -5.55 -2.44
C ALA A 31 -6.00 -7.05 -2.33
N ALA A 32 -5.38 -7.73 -1.36
CA ALA A 32 -5.61 -9.15 -1.12
C ALA A 32 -7.00 -9.47 -0.55
N TYR A 33 -7.74 -8.44 -0.12
CA TYR A 33 -9.05 -8.54 0.50
C TYR A 33 -9.99 -7.43 0.02
N ALA A 34 -11.29 -7.70 0.08
CA ALA A 34 -12.34 -6.73 -0.20
C ALA A 34 -12.98 -6.29 1.12
N VAL A 35 -13.09 -4.97 1.32
CA VAL A 35 -13.61 -4.37 2.56
C VAL A 35 -15.00 -4.90 2.96
N ASN A 36 -15.85 -5.23 1.98
CA ASN A 36 -17.20 -5.73 2.18
C ASN A 36 -17.29 -7.26 2.36
N LYS A 37 -16.16 -7.97 2.37
CA LYS A 37 -16.10 -9.44 2.47
C LYS A 37 -14.98 -9.92 3.41
N LEU A 38 -14.62 -9.12 4.41
CA LEU A 38 -13.64 -9.51 5.41
C LEU A 38 -14.16 -10.70 6.22
N GLN A 39 -13.44 -11.82 6.18
CA GLN A 39 -13.78 -13.07 6.87
C GLN A 39 -12.61 -13.51 7.75
N ASP A 40 -11.48 -13.84 7.13
CA ASP A 40 -10.27 -14.32 7.82
C ASP A 40 -9.06 -13.54 7.28
N ALA A 41 -8.73 -12.42 7.93
CA ALA A 41 -7.70 -11.50 7.47
C ALA A 41 -7.11 -10.65 8.61
N THR A 42 -5.85 -10.23 8.43
CA THR A 42 -5.25 -9.17 9.24
C THR A 42 -5.08 -7.95 8.36
N VAL A 43 -5.69 -6.82 8.74
CA VAL A 43 -5.76 -5.63 7.90
C VAL A 43 -5.22 -4.39 8.62
N PRO A 44 -4.52 -3.48 7.92
CA PRO A 44 -4.18 -2.16 8.43
C PRO A 44 -5.44 -1.28 8.45
N VAL A 45 -5.64 -0.56 9.56
CA VAL A 45 -6.87 0.21 9.79
C VAL A 45 -6.60 1.54 10.47
N SER A 46 -7.56 2.47 10.33
CA SER A 46 -7.65 3.66 11.17
C SER A 46 -9.04 3.74 11.81
N PHE A 47 -9.10 4.11 13.08
CA PHE A 47 -10.33 4.39 13.83
C PHE A 47 -10.02 5.15 15.12
N SER A 48 -11.03 5.72 15.75
CA SER A 48 -10.94 6.30 17.10
C SER A 48 -11.55 5.36 18.12
N SER A 49 -11.15 5.43 19.40
CA SER A 49 -11.79 4.66 20.47
C SER A 49 -13.31 4.86 20.55
N LYS A 50 -13.82 6.00 20.06
CA LYS A 50 -15.26 6.31 19.94
C LYS A 50 -15.99 5.48 18.88
N ASP A 51 -15.27 4.93 17.91
CA ASP A 51 -15.83 4.06 16.86
C ASP A 51 -16.08 2.63 17.37
N ILE A 52 -15.66 2.32 18.60
CA ILE A 52 -16.03 1.10 19.32
C ILE A 52 -17.35 1.33 20.06
N SER A 53 -18.41 0.69 19.59
CA SER A 53 -19.67 0.64 20.29
C SER A 53 -19.69 -0.56 21.24
N TRP A 54 -19.39 -0.31 22.51
CA TRP A 54 -19.41 -1.34 23.55
C TRP A 54 -20.81 -1.91 23.83
N GLU A 55 -21.86 -1.10 23.63
CA GLU A 55 -23.25 -1.53 23.80
C GLU A 55 -23.67 -2.50 22.69
N SER A 56 -23.35 -2.18 21.43
CA SER A 56 -23.71 -3.04 20.30
C SER A 56 -22.68 -4.12 19.99
N GLY A 57 -21.51 -4.09 20.65
CA GLY A 57 -20.40 -5.01 20.43
C GLY A 57 -19.83 -4.91 19.01
N LYS A 58 -19.61 -3.69 18.49
CA LYS A 58 -19.13 -3.45 17.13
C LYS A 58 -17.99 -2.44 17.08
N LEU A 59 -17.09 -2.60 16.11
CA LEU A 59 -16.06 -1.63 15.74
C LEU A 59 -16.32 -1.13 14.33
N SER A 60 -16.35 0.19 14.16
CA SER A 60 -16.29 0.85 12.84
C SER A 60 -14.87 1.30 12.55
N MET A 61 -14.36 1.02 11.35
CA MET A 61 -12.97 1.32 10.99
C MET A 61 -12.84 1.59 9.49
N GLU A 62 -11.86 2.42 9.12
CA GLU A 62 -11.39 2.54 7.75
C GLU A 62 -10.32 1.48 7.50
N VAL A 63 -10.46 0.72 6.42
CA VAL A 63 -9.58 -0.40 6.06
C VAL A 63 -8.69 0.02 4.91
N PHE A 64 -7.42 -0.36 4.97
CA PHE A 64 -6.42 -0.01 3.98
C PHE A 64 -5.79 -1.25 3.35
N SER A 65 -5.19 -1.08 2.18
CA SER A 65 -4.22 -2.01 1.60
C SER A 65 -2.85 -1.36 1.64
N GLU A 66 -1.82 -2.12 2.01
CA GLU A 66 -0.44 -1.70 1.78
C GLU A 66 -0.17 -1.64 0.25
N ASP A 67 0.53 -0.61 -0.21
CA ASP A 67 0.87 -0.47 -1.63
C ASP A 67 2.09 -1.34 -1.96
N LEU A 68 1.82 -2.55 -2.40
CA LEU A 68 2.82 -3.49 -2.91
C LEU A 68 2.88 -3.44 -4.43
N TYR A 69 4.05 -3.56 -5.03
CA TYR A 69 4.28 -3.54 -6.46
C TYR A 69 4.99 -4.82 -6.87
N ASP A 70 4.67 -5.34 -8.05
CA ASP A 70 5.38 -6.50 -8.59
C ASP A 70 6.88 -6.17 -8.82
N ALA A 71 7.79 -7.00 -8.27
CA ALA A 71 9.22 -6.71 -8.36
C ALA A 71 9.77 -6.80 -9.79
N VAL A 72 9.19 -7.64 -10.65
CA VAL A 72 9.58 -7.71 -12.05
C VAL A 72 9.19 -6.41 -12.74
N ALA A 73 7.98 -5.91 -12.53
CA ALA A 73 7.52 -4.63 -13.06
C ALA A 73 8.41 -3.46 -12.61
N VAL A 74 8.76 -3.38 -11.32
CA VAL A 74 9.65 -2.35 -10.77
C VAL A 74 11.08 -2.48 -11.33
N SER A 75 11.61 -3.70 -11.47
CA SER A 75 12.95 -3.92 -12.06
C SER A 75 13.03 -3.47 -13.52
N GLN A 76 11.90 -3.51 -14.24
CA GLN A 76 11.80 -3.11 -15.64
C GLN A 76 11.43 -1.63 -15.84
N LEU A 77 11.10 -0.89 -14.77
CA LEU A 77 10.80 0.54 -14.86
C LEU A 77 11.96 1.29 -15.53
N LYS A 78 11.61 2.11 -16.52
CA LYS A 78 12.57 2.95 -17.25
C LYS A 78 11.97 4.33 -17.51
N LYS A 79 12.83 5.26 -17.91
CA LYS A 79 12.43 6.61 -18.31
C LYS A 79 11.28 6.57 -19.33
N GLY A 80 10.24 7.35 -19.06
CA GLY A 80 9.01 7.45 -19.84
C GLY A 80 7.87 6.52 -19.37
N ASP A 81 8.17 5.48 -18.58
CA ASP A 81 7.13 4.70 -17.89
C ASP A 81 6.41 5.56 -16.85
N THR A 82 5.27 5.08 -16.36
CA THR A 82 4.53 5.73 -15.26
C THR A 82 4.42 4.78 -14.09
N ILE A 83 4.72 5.25 -12.89
CA ILE A 83 4.37 4.57 -11.64
C ILE A 83 3.21 5.31 -10.98
N VAL A 84 2.20 4.59 -10.50
CA VAL A 84 1.16 5.16 -9.65
C VAL A 84 1.62 5.02 -8.20
N TYR A 85 1.88 6.13 -7.52
CA TYR A 85 2.42 6.16 -6.17
C TYR A 85 1.51 7.00 -5.26
N VAL A 86 1.00 6.43 -4.17
CA VAL A 86 -0.01 7.06 -3.28
C VAL A 86 -1.19 7.61 -4.10
N GLY A 87 -1.68 6.81 -5.04
CA GLY A 87 -2.76 7.16 -5.96
C GLY A 87 -2.43 8.18 -7.06
N LYS A 88 -1.20 8.71 -7.12
CA LYS A 88 -0.79 9.73 -8.10
C LYS A 88 0.09 9.14 -9.21
N PRO A 89 -0.20 9.38 -10.50
CA PRO A 89 0.68 8.97 -11.58
C PRO A 89 1.95 9.83 -11.62
N ILE A 90 3.10 9.19 -11.65
CA ILE A 90 4.43 9.82 -11.74
C ILE A 90 5.12 9.27 -12.99
N VAL A 91 5.41 10.16 -13.95
CA VAL A 91 6.21 9.80 -15.12
C VAL A 91 7.67 9.68 -14.70
N VAL A 92 8.29 8.53 -14.98
CA VAL A 92 9.69 8.25 -14.67
C VAL A 92 10.58 9.10 -15.56
N LYS A 93 11.35 10.00 -14.96
CA LYS A 93 12.41 10.80 -15.58
C LYS A 93 13.77 10.16 -15.33
N ASP A 94 13.95 9.62 -14.14
CA ASP A 94 15.14 8.94 -13.66
C ASP A 94 14.78 7.85 -12.64
N ILE A 95 15.63 6.84 -12.49
CA ILE A 95 15.47 5.77 -11.51
C ILE A 95 16.83 5.34 -10.97
N ASP A 96 17.05 5.56 -9.68
CA ASP A 96 18.20 5.03 -8.95
C ASP A 96 17.82 3.68 -8.30
N ARG A 97 18.73 2.72 -8.36
CA ARG A 97 18.56 1.39 -7.78
C ARG A 97 19.79 1.04 -6.97
N LYS A 98 19.61 0.90 -5.66
CA LYS A 98 20.70 0.60 -4.73
C LYS A 98 20.24 -0.44 -3.72
N ASP A 99 20.92 -1.58 -3.71
CA ASP A 99 20.61 -2.70 -2.82
C ASP A 99 19.11 -3.10 -2.89
N LYS A 100 18.39 -2.88 -1.80
CA LYS A 100 16.95 -3.15 -1.67
C LYS A 100 16.05 -1.98 -2.06
N TYR A 101 16.60 -0.86 -2.54
CA TYR A 101 15.86 0.37 -2.79
C TYR A 101 15.75 0.66 -4.29
N ALA A 102 14.58 1.17 -4.70
CA ALA A 102 14.37 1.77 -6.00
C ALA A 102 13.73 3.16 -5.80
N THR A 103 14.43 4.19 -6.24
CA THR A 103 14.07 5.59 -6.05
C THR A 103 13.79 6.22 -7.41
N VAL A 104 12.55 6.58 -7.65
CA VAL A 104 12.08 7.22 -8.88
C VAL A 104 12.14 8.73 -8.70
N ASN A 105 12.74 9.44 -9.66
CA ASN A 105 12.77 10.90 -9.72
C ASN A 105 13.28 11.60 -8.44
N GLY A 106 14.31 11.06 -7.79
CA GLY A 106 14.85 11.63 -6.56
C GLY A 106 14.04 11.29 -5.29
N GLY A 107 13.05 10.40 -5.40
CA GLY A 107 12.31 9.91 -4.24
C GLY A 107 11.22 10.85 -3.76
N ILE A 108 10.60 10.54 -2.63
CA ILE A 108 9.46 11.28 -2.09
C ILE A 108 9.79 12.75 -1.79
N GLU A 109 11.05 13.05 -1.44
CA GLU A 109 11.52 14.41 -1.13
C GLU A 109 11.49 15.33 -2.35
N GLU A 110 11.63 14.77 -3.56
CA GLU A 110 11.60 15.49 -4.84
C GLU A 110 10.27 15.30 -5.60
N GLY A 111 9.24 14.79 -4.92
CA GLY A 111 7.93 14.50 -5.51
C GLY A 111 7.91 13.25 -6.40
N GLY A 112 8.92 12.40 -6.26
CA GLY A 112 9.04 11.08 -6.87
C GLY A 112 8.44 9.97 -6.01
N ALA A 113 9.04 8.79 -6.06
CA ALA A 113 8.60 7.61 -5.34
C ALA A 113 9.78 6.82 -4.77
N ASP A 114 9.64 6.32 -3.54
CA ASP A 114 10.60 5.43 -2.91
C ASP A 114 9.98 4.05 -2.71
N LEU A 115 10.70 3.03 -3.14
CA LEU A 115 10.27 1.64 -3.08
C LEU A 115 11.33 0.83 -2.34
N THR A 116 10.90 -0.01 -1.41
CA THR A 116 11.77 -0.94 -0.69
C THR A 116 11.39 -2.37 -1.07
N ALA A 117 12.37 -3.19 -1.45
CA ALA A 117 12.16 -4.60 -1.75
C ALA A 117 11.57 -5.28 -0.51
N ASN A 118 10.57 -6.10 -0.75
CA ASN A 118 9.78 -6.78 0.26
C ASN A 118 9.69 -8.28 -0.09
N GLU A 119 9.19 -9.07 0.85
CA GLU A 119 8.97 -10.49 0.65
C GLU A 119 7.97 -10.79 -0.49
N GLY A 120 7.93 -12.05 -0.91
CA GLY A 120 6.97 -12.51 -1.92
C GLY A 120 7.20 -11.96 -3.34
N GLY A 121 8.41 -11.44 -3.63
CA GLY A 121 8.72 -10.88 -4.95
C GLY A 121 8.04 -9.54 -5.20
N THR A 122 7.90 -8.73 -4.16
CA THR A 122 7.27 -7.41 -4.23
C THR A 122 8.23 -6.28 -3.85
N TYR A 123 7.89 -5.06 -4.25
CA TYR A 123 8.38 -3.84 -3.62
C TYR A 123 7.23 -3.22 -2.84
N ARG A 124 7.53 -2.59 -1.72
CA ARG A 124 6.60 -1.80 -0.93
C ARG A 124 6.85 -0.32 -1.13
N GLY A 125 5.80 0.46 -1.38
CA GLY A 125 5.89 1.92 -1.35
C GLY A 125 6.32 2.40 0.03
N SER A 126 7.27 3.32 0.09
CA SER A 126 7.84 3.84 1.35
C SER A 126 7.65 5.36 1.47
N GLN A 127 7.01 5.79 2.54
CA GLN A 127 6.96 7.19 2.93
C GLN A 127 8.12 7.53 3.89
N MET A 128 8.10 8.72 4.48
CA MET A 128 9.10 9.15 5.47
C MET A 128 9.28 8.10 6.57
N ASP A 129 10.51 8.01 7.08
CA ASP A 129 10.94 7.06 8.12
C ASP A 129 10.78 5.58 7.74
N GLY A 130 10.60 5.29 6.46
CA GLY A 130 10.51 3.93 5.94
C GLY A 130 9.18 3.24 6.24
N HIS A 131 8.15 3.99 6.63
CA HIS A 131 6.79 3.46 6.75
C HIS A 131 6.22 3.09 5.38
N SER A 132 5.30 2.14 5.35
CA SER A 132 4.62 1.77 4.11
C SER A 132 3.67 2.88 3.65
N THR A 133 3.45 2.96 2.34
CA THR A 133 2.30 3.69 1.80
C THR A 133 1.07 2.78 1.75
N TYR A 134 -0.11 3.38 1.88
CA TYR A 134 -1.38 2.67 1.94
C TYR A 134 -2.43 3.31 1.04
N THR A 135 -3.28 2.47 0.46
CA THR A 135 -4.50 2.86 -0.26
C THR A 135 -5.73 2.54 0.58
N SER A 136 -6.60 3.52 0.82
CA SER A 136 -7.89 3.30 1.50
C SER A 136 -8.82 2.43 0.65
N LEU A 137 -9.38 1.39 1.27
CA LEU A 137 -10.40 0.52 0.68
C LEU A 137 -11.82 0.92 1.11
N GLY A 138 -11.95 1.83 2.07
CA GLY A 138 -13.23 2.33 2.61
C GLY A 138 -13.53 1.88 4.04
N LYS A 139 -14.72 2.26 4.53
CA LYS A 139 -15.17 2.00 5.90
C LYS A 139 -15.99 0.72 6.01
N VAL A 140 -15.85 0.03 7.14
CA VAL A 140 -16.65 -1.15 7.52
C VAL A 140 -17.00 -1.10 9.01
N THR A 141 -18.12 -1.70 9.38
CA THR A 141 -18.48 -1.96 10.77
C THR A 141 -18.61 -3.47 10.96
N LEU A 142 -17.80 -4.04 11.86
CA LEU A 142 -17.79 -5.47 12.15
C LEU A 142 -18.13 -5.74 13.62
N PRO A 143 -18.78 -6.87 13.94
CA PRO A 143 -18.97 -7.30 15.31
C PRO A 143 -17.63 -7.65 15.98
N LEU A 144 -17.52 -7.38 17.27
CA LEU A 144 -16.44 -7.85 18.12
C LEU A 144 -16.69 -9.32 18.49
N ALA A 145 -15.65 -10.14 18.49
CA ALA A 145 -15.71 -11.48 19.03
C ALA A 145 -15.92 -11.45 20.55
N LYS A 146 -16.46 -12.53 21.12
CA LYS A 146 -16.71 -12.65 22.57
C LYS A 146 -15.40 -12.53 23.37
N ASP A 147 -14.33 -13.07 22.83
CA ASP A 147 -12.97 -13.10 23.35
C ASP A 147 -12.06 -12.06 22.66
N PHE A 148 -12.64 -11.01 22.07
CA PHE A 148 -11.90 -9.88 21.50
C PHE A 148 -10.80 -9.41 22.47
N VAL A 149 -9.61 -9.13 21.95
CA VAL A 149 -8.46 -8.61 22.71
C VAL A 149 -7.98 -7.30 22.11
N LEU A 150 -7.57 -6.36 22.97
CA LEU A 150 -6.81 -5.18 22.57
C LEU A 150 -5.36 -5.38 23.01
N ILE A 151 -4.42 -5.32 22.07
CA ILE A 151 -2.99 -5.30 22.30
C ILE A 151 -2.49 -3.89 21.98
N ASP A 152 -1.89 -3.23 22.96
CA ASP A 152 -1.46 -1.84 22.83
C ASP A 152 0.01 -1.71 23.25
N CYS A 153 0.84 -1.13 22.40
CA CYS A 153 2.25 -0.90 22.71
C CYS A 153 2.43 0.13 23.83
N GLY A 154 3.58 0.17 24.49
CA GLY A 154 3.90 1.28 25.39
C GLY A 154 4.21 2.58 24.64
N GLU A 155 4.69 3.60 25.37
CA GLU A 155 5.06 4.90 24.79
C GLU A 155 6.44 4.84 24.12
N ASN A 156 7.30 3.95 24.59
CA ASN A 156 8.66 3.77 24.10
C ASN A 156 8.81 2.46 23.34
N PRO A 157 9.78 2.35 22.41
CA PRO A 157 9.98 1.15 21.60
C PRO A 157 10.32 -0.10 22.42
N THR A 158 10.87 0.09 23.63
CA THR A 158 11.27 -0.99 24.54
C THR A 158 10.18 -1.35 25.56
N ASP A 159 9.10 -0.58 25.63
CA ASP A 159 8.03 -0.86 26.57
C ASP A 159 7.28 -2.12 26.13
N PRO A 160 6.91 -3.00 27.07
CA PRO A 160 6.11 -4.17 26.73
C PRO A 160 4.75 -3.74 26.18
N SER A 161 4.17 -4.55 25.29
CA SER A 161 2.77 -4.37 24.90
C SER A 161 1.84 -4.90 25.99
N ASP A 162 0.80 -4.14 26.30
CA ASP A 162 -0.27 -4.56 27.19
C ASP A 162 -1.26 -5.43 26.42
N THR A 163 -1.70 -6.54 27.04
CA THR A 163 -2.78 -7.38 26.51
C THR A 163 -4.03 -7.20 27.35
N ILE A 164 -4.99 -6.44 26.85
CA ILE A 164 -6.20 -6.03 27.57
C ILE A 164 -7.35 -6.95 27.19
N ILE A 165 -7.69 -7.86 28.09
CA ILE A 165 -8.78 -8.86 27.93
C ILE A 165 -10.04 -8.42 28.69
N THR A 166 -9.93 -7.63 29.75
CA THR A 166 -11.05 -7.08 30.52
C THR A 166 -10.88 -5.58 30.71
N GLY A 167 -11.96 -4.85 30.95
CA GLY A 167 -11.89 -3.40 31.21
C GLY A 167 -11.40 -2.55 30.02
N LYS A 168 -11.62 -3.03 28.78
CA LYS A 168 -11.08 -2.40 27.55
C LYS A 168 -11.58 -0.98 27.34
N LYS A 169 -12.85 -0.73 27.66
CA LYS A 169 -13.45 0.60 27.59
C LYS A 169 -12.75 1.55 28.56
N GLU A 170 -12.61 1.12 29.80
CA GLU A 170 -11.99 1.88 30.89
C GLU A 170 -10.51 2.13 30.60
N TYR A 171 -9.81 1.16 29.99
CA TYR A 171 -8.44 1.33 29.51
C TYR A 171 -8.34 2.46 28.48
N LEU A 172 -9.15 2.40 27.42
CA LEU A 172 -9.14 3.44 26.36
C LEU A 172 -9.61 4.82 26.86
N GLU A 173 -10.41 4.88 27.91
CA GLU A 173 -10.79 6.14 28.56
C GLU A 173 -9.63 6.73 29.40
N LYS A 174 -8.73 5.89 29.92
CA LYS A 174 -7.59 6.31 30.74
C LYS A 174 -6.36 6.68 29.95
N VAL A 175 -6.17 6.14 28.73
CA VAL A 175 -5.03 6.55 27.90
C VAL A 175 -5.13 8.03 27.54
N PRO A 176 -3.98 8.72 27.37
CA PRO A 176 -3.95 10.10 26.91
C PRO A 176 -4.74 10.30 25.62
N GLU A 177 -5.32 11.48 25.42
CA GLU A 177 -6.20 11.74 24.28
C GLU A 177 -5.54 11.46 22.92
N TYR A 178 -4.27 11.83 22.76
CA TYR A 178 -3.49 11.57 21.54
C TYR A 178 -3.29 10.08 21.23
N ARG A 179 -3.51 9.19 22.21
CA ARG A 179 -3.44 7.73 22.07
C ARG A 179 -4.80 7.07 21.88
N ARG A 180 -5.88 7.83 21.81
CA ARG A 180 -7.23 7.29 21.59
C ARG A 180 -7.54 7.05 20.12
N ASP A 181 -6.73 7.61 19.23
CA ASP A 181 -6.81 7.35 17.81
C ASP A 181 -5.81 6.26 17.42
N PHE A 182 -6.26 5.36 16.56
CA PHE A 182 -5.53 4.24 16.00
C PHE A 182 -5.27 4.54 14.53
N HIS A 183 -4.01 4.42 14.11
CA HIS A 183 -3.57 4.89 12.81
C HIS A 183 -3.15 3.72 11.91
N VAL A 184 -3.38 3.86 10.61
CA VAL A 184 -3.02 2.82 9.61
C VAL A 184 -1.55 2.38 9.69
N LEU A 185 -0.65 3.27 10.08
CA LEU A 185 0.77 2.98 10.19
C LEU A 185 1.08 2.04 11.34
N ASP A 186 0.34 2.11 12.45
CA ASP A 186 0.67 1.45 13.70
C ASP A 186 -0.37 0.39 14.11
N THR A 187 -1.53 0.34 13.44
CA THR A 187 -2.65 -0.48 13.88
C THR A 187 -2.97 -1.58 12.88
N ARG A 188 -3.13 -2.80 13.39
CA ARG A 188 -3.64 -3.96 12.67
C ARG A 188 -4.86 -4.51 13.39
N VAL A 189 -5.84 -4.97 12.61
CA VAL A 189 -7.01 -5.68 13.11
C VAL A 189 -7.04 -7.07 12.52
N ARG A 190 -7.07 -8.09 13.39
CA ARG A 190 -7.29 -9.48 13.00
C ARG A 190 -8.79 -9.79 13.05
N ILE A 191 -9.26 -10.35 11.95
CA ILE A 191 -10.66 -10.70 11.72
C ILE A 191 -10.70 -12.20 11.47
N GLU A 192 -11.61 -12.89 12.16
CA GLU A 192 -11.89 -14.31 11.96
C GLU A 192 -13.39 -14.52 11.85
N LYS A 193 -13.81 -15.30 10.84
CA LYS A 193 -15.23 -15.56 10.53
C LYS A 193 -16.09 -14.29 10.51
N GLY A 194 -15.52 -13.18 10.04
CA GLY A 194 -16.19 -11.88 9.93
C GLY A 194 -16.35 -11.11 11.25
N THR A 195 -15.66 -11.51 12.32
CA THR A 195 -15.64 -10.84 13.62
C THR A 195 -14.26 -10.32 13.96
N VAL A 196 -14.17 -9.17 14.62
CA VAL A 196 -12.91 -8.60 15.13
C VAL A 196 -12.49 -9.37 16.38
N VAL A 197 -11.40 -10.12 16.28
CA VAL A 197 -10.85 -10.92 17.38
C VAL A 197 -9.69 -10.21 18.07
N GLU A 198 -9.00 -9.31 17.39
CA GLU A 198 -7.87 -8.57 17.95
C GLU A 198 -7.71 -7.20 17.27
N VAL A 199 -7.48 -6.18 18.08
CA VAL A 199 -6.85 -4.92 17.68
C VAL A 199 -5.44 -4.96 18.23
N HIS A 200 -4.45 -4.69 17.39
CA HIS A 200 -3.05 -4.62 17.79
C HIS A 200 -2.44 -3.31 17.30
N ARG A 201 -2.11 -2.42 18.24
CA ARG A 201 -1.27 -1.25 17.99
C ARG A 201 0.18 -1.57 18.34
N HIS A 202 1.07 -1.48 17.36
CA HIS A 202 2.50 -1.60 17.55
C HIS A 202 3.15 -0.23 17.65
N TRP A 203 4.32 -0.15 18.27
CA TRP A 203 5.02 1.12 18.39
C TRP A 203 5.62 1.53 17.04
N ILE A 204 5.52 2.82 16.71
CA ILE A 204 6.23 3.46 15.60
C ILE A 204 6.99 4.70 16.13
N PRO A 205 8.15 5.08 15.54
CA PRO A 205 8.92 6.27 15.93
C PRO A 205 8.19 7.60 15.79
#